data_AF-A0A1C3NMY5-F1
#
_entry.id   AF-A0A1C3NMY5-F1
#
_cell.length_a   1.000
_cell.length_b   1.000
_cell.length_c   1.000
_cell.angle_alpha   90.00
_cell.angle_beta   90.00
_cell.angle_gamma   90.00
#
_symmetry.space_group_name_H-M   'P 1'
#
loop_
_entity.id
_entity.type
_entity.pdbx_description
1 polymer ?
#
loop_
_entity_poly.entity_id
_entity_poly.type
_entity_poly.pdbx_seq_one_letter_code
_entity_poly.pdbx_strand_id
1 'polypeptide(L)'
;MDTHFWLERWQLGHTGFHQPEVLPLLQKHWPVLQLSKQARVLVPLCGKTLDMHWLAAQGHRVLGVEVSPLAVAHFFDEAGLQPQRHNSPAGEHFIAGPIEIICGDAFALDANMLADCMAV
;
A
#
# COMPACT_ATOMS: atom_id res chain seq x y z
N MET A 1 -16.60 -2.71 -6.15
CA MET A 1 -15.50 -3.59 -6.62
C MET A 1 -15.93 -5.02 -6.35
N ASP A 2 -15.62 -5.98 -7.23
CA ASP A 2 -15.86 -7.40 -6.92
C ASP A 2 -14.66 -7.93 -6.13
N THR A 3 -14.78 -7.91 -4.80
CA THR A 3 -13.72 -8.37 -3.89
C THR A 3 -13.38 -9.85 -4.12
N HIS A 4 -14.38 -10.68 -4.43
CA HIS A 4 -14.18 -12.11 -4.59
C HIS A 4 -13.28 -12.41 -5.79
N PHE A 5 -13.51 -11.71 -6.90
CA PHE A 5 -12.68 -11.81 -8.10
C PHE A 5 -11.19 -11.53 -7.84
N TRP A 6 -10.87 -10.52 -7.02
CA TRP A 6 -9.48 -10.17 -6.71
C TRP A 6 -8.81 -11.14 -5.76
N LEU A 7 -9.55 -11.62 -4.75
CA LEU A 7 -9.06 -12.66 -3.84
C LEU A 7 -8.76 -13.96 -4.60
N GLU A 8 -9.65 -14.37 -5.51
CA GLU A 8 -9.45 -15.56 -6.33
C GLU A 8 -8.20 -15.43 -7.21
N ARG A 9 -7.96 -14.27 -7.84
CA ARG A 9 -6.74 -14.03 -8.64
C ARG A 9 -5.46 -14.19 -7.83
N TRP A 10 -5.42 -13.65 -6.61
CA TRP A 10 -4.27 -13.82 -5.72
C TRP A 10 -4.09 -15.28 -5.32
N GLN A 11 -5.17 -15.99 -4.99
CA GLN A 11 -5.12 -17.41 -4.64
C GLN A 11 -4.63 -18.29 -5.81
N LEU A 12 -5.03 -17.97 -7.04
CA LEU A 12 -4.61 -18.66 -8.25
C LEU A 12 -3.22 -18.22 -8.76
N GLY A 13 -2.56 -17.28 -8.09
CA GLY A 13 -1.26 -16.74 -8.53
C GLY A 13 -1.32 -15.94 -9.83
N HIS A 14 -2.51 -15.51 -10.25
CA HIS A 14 -2.74 -14.73 -11.48
C HIS A 14 -2.42 -13.24 -11.26
N THR A 15 -1.18 -12.94 -10.89
CA THR A 15 -0.71 -11.60 -10.54
C THR A 15 -0.01 -10.89 -11.71
N GLY A 16 -0.52 -11.03 -12.94
CA GLY A 16 0.07 -10.39 -14.13
C GLY A 16 0.07 -8.86 -14.09
N PHE A 17 -0.63 -8.26 -13.13
CA PHE A 17 -0.63 -6.83 -12.84
C PHE A 17 0.51 -6.40 -11.89
N HIS A 18 1.17 -7.35 -11.21
CA HIS A 18 2.31 -7.05 -10.35
C HIS A 18 3.54 -6.76 -11.21
N GLN A 19 4.18 -5.62 -10.94
CA GLN A 19 5.45 -5.26 -11.55
C GLN A 19 6.58 -5.59 -10.57
N PRO A 20 7.65 -6.29 -11.02
CA PRO A 20 8.80 -6.61 -10.18
C PRO A 20 9.74 -5.42 -9.98
N GLU A 21 9.36 -4.24 -10.45
CA GLU A 21 10.14 -3.00 -10.40
C GLU A 21 9.24 -1.85 -9.96
N VAL A 22 9.85 -0.79 -9.42
CA VAL A 22 9.17 0.47 -9.15
C VAL A 22 8.70 1.07 -10.47
N LEU A 23 7.47 1.58 -10.52
CA LEU A 23 6.89 2.17 -11.72
C LEU A 23 7.77 3.33 -12.23
N PRO A 24 8.36 3.25 -13.43
CA PRO A 24 9.28 4.30 -13.90
C PRO A 24 8.62 5.68 -14.02
N LEU A 25 7.32 5.72 -14.29
CA LEU A 25 6.56 6.97 -14.33
C LEU A 25 6.41 7.61 -12.94
N LEU A 26 6.29 6.81 -11.88
CA LEU A 26 6.30 7.33 -10.51
C LEU A 26 7.62 8.05 -10.26
N GLN A 27 8.75 7.39 -10.49
CA GLN A 27 10.07 7.97 -10.26
C GLN A 27 10.31 9.25 -11.08
N LYS A 28 9.81 9.27 -12.33
CA LYS A 28 9.94 10.41 -13.23
C LYS A 28 9.13 11.62 -12.77
N HIS A 29 7.89 11.42 -12.32
CA HIS A 29 6.93 12.50 -12.09
C HIS A 29 6.80 12.91 -10.61
N TRP A 30 7.12 12.02 -9.67
CA TRP A 30 7.00 12.28 -8.24
C TRP A 30 7.73 13.54 -7.74
N PRO A 31 8.97 13.85 -8.18
CA PRO A 31 9.67 15.04 -7.70
C PRO A 31 8.96 16.37 -7.99
N VAL A 32 8.06 16.41 -8.99
CA VAL A 32 7.29 17.62 -9.36
C VAL A 32 6.28 18.01 -8.28
N LEU A 33 5.83 17.06 -7.44
CA LEU A 33 4.87 17.32 -6.38
C LEU A 33 5.47 18.13 -5.21
N GLN A 34 6.81 18.18 -5.10
CA GLN A 34 7.54 18.95 -4.08
C GLN A 34 7.01 18.76 -2.65
N LEU A 35 6.54 17.54 -2.34
CA LEU A 35 5.98 17.22 -1.03
C LEU A 35 7.05 17.35 0.06
N SER A 36 6.63 17.77 1.24
CA SER A 36 7.51 17.78 2.40
C SER A 36 7.96 16.36 2.74
N LYS A 37 9.17 16.24 3.30
CA LYS A 37 9.57 15.01 3.98
C LYS A 37 8.52 14.66 5.04
N GLN A 38 8.30 13.37 5.26
CA GLN A 38 7.28 12.82 6.15
C GLN A 38 5.83 13.10 5.79
N ALA A 39 5.54 13.73 4.64
CA ALA A 39 4.19 13.76 4.07
C ALA A 39 3.67 12.31 3.95
N ARG A 40 2.40 12.09 4.26
CA ARG A 40 1.76 10.78 4.13
C ARG A 40 1.21 10.64 2.71
N VAL A 41 1.48 9.50 2.08
CA VAL A 41 1.08 9.17 0.71
C VAL A 41 0.17 7.96 0.77
N LEU A 42 -1.00 8.06 0.15
CA LEU A 42 -1.93 6.95 -0.01
C LEU A 42 -1.55 6.14 -1.25
N VAL A 43 -1.53 4.81 -1.16
CA VAL A 43 -1.44 3.90 -2.30
C VAL A 43 -2.64 2.95 -2.24
N PRO A 44 -3.76 3.29 -2.92
CA PRO A 44 -4.95 2.49 -2.87
C PRO A 44 -4.78 1.24 -3.74
N LEU A 45 -5.37 0.12 -3.30
CA LEU A 45 -5.30 -1.18 -4.00
C LEU A 45 -3.84 -1.61 -4.25
N CYS A 46 -3.00 -1.46 -3.21
CA CYS A 46 -1.55 -1.49 -3.36
C CYS A 46 -0.97 -2.86 -3.76
N GLY A 47 -1.73 -3.95 -3.56
CA GLY A 47 -1.22 -5.30 -3.73
C GLY A 47 0.09 -5.48 -2.96
N LYS A 48 1.15 -5.83 -3.70
CA LYS A 48 2.53 -5.89 -3.20
C LYS A 48 3.50 -4.97 -3.97
N THR A 49 3.04 -3.78 -4.40
CA THR A 49 3.87 -2.90 -5.24
C THR A 49 5.18 -2.47 -4.56
N LEU A 50 6.28 -2.44 -5.33
CA LEU A 50 7.56 -1.91 -4.85
C LEU A 50 7.57 -0.38 -4.72
N ASP A 51 6.58 0.30 -5.31
CA ASP A 51 6.41 1.75 -5.24
C ASP A 51 6.36 2.26 -3.81
N MET A 52 5.71 1.52 -2.91
CA MET A 52 5.60 1.88 -1.50
C MET A 52 6.96 1.93 -0.81
N HIS A 53 7.86 0.98 -1.10
CA HIS A 53 9.22 0.99 -0.57
C HIS A 53 10.02 2.17 -1.12
N TRP A 54 9.84 2.49 -2.42
CA TRP A 54 10.51 3.63 -3.03
C TRP A 54 10.06 4.96 -2.42
N LEU A 55 8.76 5.15 -2.21
CA LEU A 55 8.18 6.33 -1.55
C LEU A 55 8.69 6.49 -0.11
N ALA A 56 8.73 5.38 0.64
CA ALA A 56 9.30 5.35 1.98
C ALA A 56 10.79 5.75 1.97
N ALA A 57 11.57 5.28 0.99
CA ALA A 57 12.97 5.65 0.83
C ALA A 57 13.17 7.13 0.45
N GLN A 58 12.18 7.78 -0.15
CA GLN A 58 12.18 9.24 -0.36
C GLN A 58 11.90 10.03 0.95
N GLY A 59 11.59 9.33 2.04
CA GLY A 59 11.33 9.92 3.35
C GLY A 59 9.85 10.21 3.61
N HIS A 60 8.93 9.62 2.85
CA HIS A 60 7.48 9.73 3.07
C HIS A 60 6.96 8.67 4.04
N ARG A 61 5.83 8.98 4.68
CA ARG A 61 5.00 7.96 5.31
C ARG A 61 4.08 7.39 4.24
N VAL A 62 3.88 6.08 4.20
CA VAL A 62 3.12 5.44 3.12
C VAL A 62 1.99 4.62 3.73
N LEU A 63 0.77 4.92 3.33
CA LEU A 63 -0.44 4.17 3.67
C LEU A 63 -0.90 3.39 2.44
N GLY A 64 -0.76 2.07 2.48
CA GLY A 64 -1.34 1.16 1.50
C GLY A 64 -2.70 0.66 1.96
N VAL A 65 -3.59 0.35 1.03
CA VAL A 65 -4.86 -0.32 1.33
C VAL A 65 -5.03 -1.45 0.33
N GLU A 66 -5.20 -2.67 0.81
CA GLU A 66 -5.28 -3.86 -0.02
C GLU A 66 -6.29 -4.84 0.57
N VAL A 67 -7.12 -5.43 -0.28
CA VAL A 67 -8.18 -6.33 0.19
C VAL A 67 -7.70 -7.77 0.38
N SER A 68 -6.61 -8.16 -0.27
CA SER A 68 -6.04 -9.50 -0.25
C SER A 68 -5.03 -9.70 0.89
N PRO A 69 -5.36 -10.48 1.93
CA PRO A 69 -4.41 -10.77 3.02
C PRO A 69 -3.14 -11.47 2.50
N LEU A 70 -3.24 -12.23 1.42
CA LEU A 70 -2.11 -12.89 0.77
C LEU A 70 -1.14 -11.87 0.16
N ALA A 71 -1.66 -10.84 -0.50
CA ALA A 71 -0.85 -9.76 -1.05
C ALA A 71 -0.12 -8.99 0.06
N VAL A 72 -0.83 -8.70 1.15
CA VAL A 72 -0.27 -8.02 2.33
C VAL A 72 0.84 -8.86 2.96
N ALA A 73 0.62 -10.16 3.16
CA ALA A 73 1.64 -11.07 3.69
C ALA A 73 2.87 -11.11 2.77
N HIS A 74 2.68 -11.36 1.47
CA HIS A 74 3.77 -11.39 0.50
C HIS A 74 4.56 -10.07 0.46
N PHE A 75 3.89 -8.91 0.57
CA PHE A 75 4.58 -7.62 0.59
C PHE A 75 5.61 -7.52 1.72
N PHE A 76 5.24 -7.90 2.94
CA PHE A 76 6.16 -7.83 4.08
C PHE A 76 7.19 -8.97 4.06
N ASP A 77 6.78 -10.19 3.69
CA ASP A 77 7.67 -11.35 3.65
C ASP A 77 8.77 -11.20 2.59
N GLU A 78 8.44 -10.72 1.38
CA GLU A 78 9.40 -10.46 0.31
C GLU A 78 10.40 -9.35 0.68
N ALA A 79 9.99 -8.39 1.51
CA ALA A 79 10.84 -7.35 2.05
C ALA A 79 11.63 -7.77 3.31
N GLY A 80 11.38 -8.97 3.84
CA GLY A 80 11.98 -9.45 5.10
C GLY A 80 11.56 -8.64 6.33
N LEU A 81 10.39 -8.01 6.28
CA LEU A 81 9.86 -7.14 7.34
C LEU A 81 8.87 -7.90 8.22
N GLN A 82 8.86 -7.59 9.52
CA GLN A 82 7.91 -8.14 10.48
C GLN A 82 7.02 -7.00 11.00
N PRO A 83 5.79 -6.84 10.48
CA PRO A 83 4.94 -5.72 10.83
C PRO A 83 4.29 -5.90 12.21
N GLN A 84 4.11 -4.79 12.92
CA GLN A 84 3.19 -4.72 14.05
C GLN A 84 1.75 -4.75 13.53
N ARG A 85 0.86 -5.43 14.25
CA ARG A 85 -0.53 -5.66 13.83
C ARG A 85 -1.52 -5.11 14.84
N HIS A 86 -2.57 -4.46 14.35
CA HIS A 86 -3.73 -4.06 15.17
C HIS A 86 -5.00 -3.98 14.31
N ASN A 87 -6.17 -4.04 14.95
CA ASN A 87 -7.46 -3.99 14.24
C ASN A 87 -8.11 -2.62 14.35
N SER A 88 -8.84 -2.22 13.30
CA SER A 88 -9.72 -1.06 13.28
C SER A 88 -11.03 -1.39 12.53
N PRO A 89 -12.03 -0.51 12.52
CA PRO A 89 -13.22 -0.69 11.70
C PRO A 89 -12.94 -0.75 10.19
N ALA A 90 -11.81 -0.20 9.72
CA ALA A 90 -11.43 -0.21 8.31
C ALA A 90 -10.75 -1.52 7.86
N GLY A 91 -10.23 -2.30 8.81
CA GLY A 91 -9.51 -3.54 8.55
C GLY A 91 -8.40 -3.81 9.56
N GLU A 92 -7.59 -4.82 9.27
CA GLU A 92 -6.38 -5.09 10.04
C GLU A 92 -5.21 -4.25 9.50
N HIS A 93 -4.51 -3.55 10.37
CA HIS A 93 -3.36 -2.72 10.05
C HIS A 93 -2.06 -3.50 10.25
N PHE A 94 -1.13 -3.34 9.31
CA PHE A 94 0.21 -3.91 9.32
C PHE A 94 1.23 -2.79 9.18
N ILE A 95 2.06 -2.57 10.20
CA ILE A 95 2.98 -1.42 10.27
C ILE A 95 4.43 -1.89 10.37
N ALA A 96 5.26 -1.46 9.44
CA ALA A 96 6.72 -1.63 9.49
C ALA A 96 7.42 -0.31 9.14
N GLY A 97 7.91 0.39 10.17
CA GLY A 97 8.60 1.67 10.01
C GLY A 97 7.67 2.72 9.38
N PRO A 98 8.04 3.34 8.23
CA PRO A 98 7.22 4.37 7.58
C PRO A 98 6.07 3.80 6.75
N ILE A 99 5.95 2.48 6.62
CA ILE A 99 4.93 1.82 5.79
C ILE A 99 3.86 1.22 6.68
N GLU A 100 2.62 1.53 6.34
CA GLU A 100 1.40 0.96 6.92
C GLU A 100 0.55 0.40 5.79
N ILE A 101 0.01 -0.82 5.96
CA ILE A 101 -1.01 -1.38 5.07
C ILE A 101 -2.26 -1.70 5.87
N ILE A 102 -3.41 -1.19 5.43
CA ILE A 102 -4.72 -1.64 5.89
C ILE A 102 -5.15 -2.80 4.99
N CYS A 103 -5.25 -3.99 5.57
CA CYS A 103 -5.91 -5.12 4.93
C CYS A 103 -7.43 -4.92 4.99
N GLY A 104 -7.98 -4.28 3.96
CA GLY A 104 -9.36 -3.78 3.94
C GLY A 104 -9.79 -3.24 2.59
N ASP A 105 -11.02 -2.74 2.51
CA ASP A 105 -11.58 -2.17 1.29
C ASP A 105 -11.26 -0.67 1.20
N ALA A 106 -10.48 -0.27 0.20
CA ALA A 106 -10.13 1.13 -0.06
C ALA A 106 -11.36 2.02 -0.31
N PHE A 107 -12.46 1.46 -0.80
CA PHE A 107 -13.70 2.19 -1.05
C PHE A 107 -14.56 2.37 0.21
N ALA A 108 -14.20 1.73 1.32
CA ALA A 108 -14.89 1.83 2.60
C ALA A 108 -14.18 2.76 3.61
N LEU A 109 -13.05 3.36 3.23
CA LEU A 109 -12.31 4.29 4.09
C LEU A 109 -13.07 5.60 4.29
N ASP A 110 -13.04 6.10 5.52
CA ASP A 110 -13.62 7.40 5.84
C ASP A 110 -12.63 8.56 5.61
N ALA A 111 -13.18 9.78 5.57
CA ALA A 111 -12.40 10.99 5.35
C ALA A 111 -11.37 11.27 6.45
N ASN A 112 -11.61 10.80 7.69
CA ASN A 112 -10.69 11.04 8.81
C ASN A 112 -9.42 10.21 8.64
N MET A 113 -9.55 8.97 8.16
CA MET A 113 -8.43 8.08 7.91
C MET A 113 -7.50 8.58 6.79
N LEU A 114 -8.06 9.39 5.87
CA LEU A 114 -7.34 9.99 4.74
C LEU A 114 -6.92 11.45 4.98
N ALA A 115 -7.34 12.06 6.09
CA ALA A 115 -7.24 13.51 6.30
C ALA A 115 -5.80 14.05 6.31
N ASP A 116 -4.81 13.21 6.63
CA ASP A 116 -3.40 13.56 6.67
C ASP A 116 -2.62 13.10 5.44
N CYS A 117 -3.29 12.49 4.45
CA CYS A 117 -2.68 12.11 3.18
C CYS A 117 -2.56 13.32 2.25
N MET A 118 -1.34 13.58 1.79
CA MET A 118 -0.99 14.76 0.98
C MET A 118 -0.86 14.44 -0.52
N ALA A 119 -0.87 13.15 -0.88
CA ALA A 119 -0.82 12.66 -2.25
C ALA A 119 -1.39 11.23 -2.33
N VAL A 120 -1.74 10.84 -3.56
CA VAL A 120 -2.20 9.51 -3.97
C VAL A 120 -1.45 9.09 -5.23
#